data_AF-A0A2D5GTD5-F1
#
_entry.id   AF-A0A2D5GTD5-F1
#
_cell.length_a   1.000
_cell.length_b   1.000
_cell.length_c   1.000
_cell.angle_alpha   90.00
_cell.angle_beta   90.00
_cell.angle_gamma   90.00
#
_symmetry.space_group_name_H-M   'P 1'
#
loop_
_entity.id
_entity.type
_entity.pdbx_description
1 polymer ?
#
loop_
_entity_poly.entity_id
_entity_poly.type
_entity_poly.pdbx_seq_one_letter_code
_entity_poly.pdbx_strand_id
1 'polypeptide(L)'
;MTKEENKKEGCSSCDEKNKKTAGKITPEQLSTIKQQQEDITKYLKEIGFIETQKHGLLHKYAGIVQDAEEFKTKLEEQYGGINISLEDGSYTMIEDKKDENKKSE
;
A
#
# COMPACT_ATOMS: atom_id res chain seq x y z
N MET A 1 55.44 33.91 28.54
CA MET A 1 54.33 34.20 27.62
C MET A 1 53.32 33.09 27.74
N THR A 2 52.08 33.51 27.92
CA THR A 2 50.86 32.80 28.33
C THR A 2 50.37 31.69 27.39
N LYS A 3 49.44 30.89 27.94
CA LYS A 3 48.30 30.13 27.35
C LYS A 3 48.50 28.61 27.41
N GLU A 4 47.54 27.76 27.76
CA GLU A 4 46.13 27.80 28.20
C GLU A 4 45.86 26.33 28.67
N GLU A 5 45.39 26.06 29.89
CA GLU A 5 44.02 25.59 30.23
C GLU A 5 43.53 24.35 29.42
N ASN A 6 42.93 23.28 29.93
CA ASN A 6 42.28 22.98 31.20
C ASN A 6 41.88 21.48 31.27
N LYS A 7 41.63 20.99 32.50
CA LYS A 7 40.55 20.04 32.89
C LYS A 7 40.69 18.51 32.64
N LYS A 8 40.76 17.76 33.75
CA LYS A 8 39.73 16.78 34.23
C LYS A 8 40.22 16.18 35.55
N GLU A 9 39.68 16.63 36.67
CA GLU A 9 38.63 15.93 37.42
C GLU A 9 39.02 14.49 37.79
N GLY A 10 39.69 14.38 38.93
CA GLY A 10 39.76 13.15 39.71
C GLY A 10 39.36 13.49 41.13
N CYS A 11 38.16 13.09 41.55
CA CYS A 11 37.92 12.81 42.95
C CYS A 11 36.97 11.64 43.06
N SER A 12 37.46 10.68 43.85
CA SER A 12 36.85 9.45 44.29
C SER A 12 35.50 9.66 44.96
N SER A 13 34.76 8.57 45.05
CA SER A 13 33.61 8.36 45.92
C SER A 13 32.29 8.87 45.36
N CYS A 14 31.47 7.93 44.89
CA CYS A 14 30.28 7.48 45.62
C CYS A 14 29.46 6.58 44.67
N ASP A 15 29.86 5.30 44.58
CA ASP A 15 28.97 4.25 44.10
C ASP A 15 27.75 4.10 45.04
N GLU A 16 26.69 3.46 44.52
CA GLU A 16 25.53 2.94 45.26
C GLU A 16 24.35 3.86 45.58
N LYS A 17 23.70 4.52 44.61
CA LYS A 17 22.24 4.81 44.72
C LYS A 17 21.53 4.81 43.37
N ASN A 18 21.19 3.62 42.83
CA ASN A 18 19.88 3.30 42.21
C ASN A 18 19.91 1.92 41.51
N LYS A 19 20.12 0.83 42.25
CA LYS A 19 19.83 -0.51 41.72
C LYS A 19 18.35 -0.81 41.94
N LYS A 20 17.51 -0.26 41.07
CA LYS A 20 16.09 -0.65 40.94
C LYS A 20 16.07 -2.16 40.74
N THR A 21 15.53 -2.91 41.68
CA THR A 21 15.54 -4.38 41.70
C THR A 21 14.78 -4.91 40.49
N ALA A 22 15.52 -5.27 39.45
CA ALA A 22 14.98 -5.89 38.25
C ALA A 22 14.55 -7.34 38.59
N GLY A 23 13.23 -7.56 38.70
CA GLY A 23 12.68 -8.92 38.72
C GLY A 23 12.96 -9.64 37.40
N LYS A 24 13.12 -10.97 37.45
CA LYS A 24 13.24 -11.82 36.26
C LYS A 24 11.89 -12.49 35.99
N ILE A 25 11.45 -12.46 34.73
CA ILE A 25 10.30 -13.25 34.28
C ILE A 25 10.64 -14.74 34.26
N THR A 26 9.62 -15.60 34.27
CA THR A 26 9.84 -17.04 34.21
C THR A 26 10.40 -17.45 32.83
N PRO A 27 11.13 -18.57 32.73
CA PRO A 27 11.61 -19.09 31.45
C PRO A 27 10.48 -19.32 30.43
N GLU A 28 9.31 -19.77 30.90
CA GLU A 28 8.12 -19.97 30.08
C GLU A 28 7.60 -18.64 29.51
N GLN A 29 7.45 -17.61 30.36
CA GLN A 29 7.04 -16.28 29.91
C GLN A 29 8.02 -15.70 28.88
N LEU A 30 9.33 -15.88 29.12
CA LEU A 30 10.35 -15.44 28.17
C LEU A 30 10.26 -16.19 26.83
N SER A 31 10.03 -17.50 26.87
CA SER A 31 9.86 -18.32 25.66
C SER A 31 8.64 -17.88 24.86
N THR A 32 7.51 -17.66 25.52
CA THR A 32 6.27 -17.19 24.88
C THR A 32 6.47 -15.84 24.22
N ILE A 33 7.10 -14.88 24.90
CA ILE A 33 7.37 -13.55 24.34
C ILE A 33 8.28 -13.64 23.11
N LYS A 34 9.31 -14.50 23.15
CA LYS A 34 10.20 -14.70 22.00
C LYS A 34 9.47 -15.27 20.79
N GLN A 35 8.66 -16.31 21.00
CA GLN A 35 7.87 -16.91 19.93
C GLN A 35 6.87 -15.91 19.33
N GLN A 36 6.19 -15.14 20.17
CA GLN A 36 5.30 -14.07 19.71
C GLN A 36 6.04 -13.03 18.87
N GLN A 37 7.26 -12.64 19.28
CA GLN A 37 8.08 -11.67 18.53
C GLN A 37 8.53 -12.23 17.17
N GLU A 38 8.83 -13.52 17.09
CA GLU A 38 9.16 -14.22 15.85
C GLU A 38 7.94 -14.27 14.92
N ASP A 39 6.77 -14.64 15.44
CA ASP A 39 5.52 -14.70 14.68
C ASP A 39 5.11 -13.31 14.16
N ILE A 40 5.19 -12.26 14.99
CA ILE A 40 4.93 -10.88 14.57
C ILE A 40 5.84 -10.52 13.39
N THR A 41 7.14 -10.83 13.49
CA THR A 41 8.11 -10.50 12.45
C THR A 41 7.84 -11.30 11.16
N LYS A 42 7.45 -12.57 11.29
CA LYS A 42 7.08 -13.44 10.18
C LYS A 42 5.88 -12.88 9.42
N TYR A 43 4.77 -12.66 10.12
CA TYR A 43 3.53 -12.21 9.49
C TYR A 43 3.66 -10.80 8.93
N LEU A 44 4.42 -9.90 9.57
CA LEU A 44 4.69 -8.57 9.02
C LEU A 44 5.39 -8.64 7.65
N LYS A 45 6.38 -9.54 7.50
CA LYS A 45 7.07 -9.76 6.21
C LYS A 45 6.14 -10.34 5.16
N GLU A 46 5.32 -11.33 5.54
CA GLU A 46 4.34 -11.93 4.64
C GLU A 46 3.32 -10.90 4.15
N ILE A 47 2.81 -10.05 5.04
CA ILE A 47 1.91 -8.94 4.71
C ILE A 47 2.58 -8.01 3.69
N GLY A 48 3.81 -7.56 3.94
CA GLY A 48 4.52 -6.67 3.01
C GLY A 48 4.76 -7.30 1.62
N PHE A 49 5.02 -8.60 1.57
CA PHE A 49 5.13 -9.33 0.31
C PHE A 49 3.79 -9.39 -0.44
N ILE A 50 2.70 -9.67 0.25
CA ILE A 50 1.33 -9.68 -0.31
C ILE A 50 0.95 -8.29 -0.82
N GLU A 51 1.29 -7.22 -0.10
CA GLU A 51 1.01 -5.85 -0.53
C GLU A 51 1.71 -5.50 -1.84
N THR A 52 2.96 -5.94 -2.01
CA THR A 52 3.71 -5.75 -3.25
C THR A 52 3.06 -6.53 -4.40
N GLN A 53 2.66 -7.78 -4.17
CA GLN A 53 1.93 -8.57 -5.17
C GLN A 53 0.59 -7.93 -5.55
N LYS A 54 -0.17 -7.46 -4.55
CA LYS A 54 -1.44 -6.74 -4.75
C LYS A 54 -1.24 -5.53 -5.64
N HIS A 55 -0.22 -4.71 -5.37
CA HIS A 55 0.08 -3.54 -6.19
C HIS A 55 0.38 -3.92 -7.65
N GLY A 56 1.16 -4.99 -7.87
CA GLY A 56 1.43 -5.50 -9.22
C GLY A 56 0.17 -5.93 -9.97
N LEU A 57 -0.76 -6.59 -9.28
CA LEU A 57 -2.05 -6.98 -9.87
C LEU A 57 -2.94 -5.77 -10.18
N LEU A 58 -3.00 -4.79 -9.27
CA LEU A 58 -3.76 -3.56 -9.49
C LEU A 58 -3.25 -2.76 -10.68
N HIS A 59 -1.93 -2.67 -10.85
CA HIS A 59 -1.34 -1.99 -12.01
C HIS A 59 -1.70 -2.69 -13.33
N LYS A 60 -1.62 -4.03 -13.38
CA LYS A 60 -2.03 -4.80 -14.57
C LYS A 60 -3.52 -4.63 -14.88
N TYR A 61 -4.36 -4.67 -13.86
CA TYR A 61 -5.80 -4.44 -14.01
C TYR A 61 -6.08 -3.05 -14.58
N ALA A 62 -5.44 -2.01 -14.04
CA ALA A 62 -5.59 -0.65 -14.55
C ALA A 62 -5.17 -0.52 -16.03
N GLY A 63 -4.06 -1.17 -16.42
CA GLY A 63 -3.65 -1.23 -17.82
C GLY A 63 -4.70 -1.86 -18.73
N ILE A 64 -5.27 -3.00 -18.34
CA ILE A 64 -6.35 -3.65 -19.12
C ILE A 64 -7.59 -2.75 -19.23
N VAL A 65 -7.96 -2.06 -18.16
CA VAL A 65 -9.09 -1.12 -18.18
C VAL A 65 -8.83 0.02 -19.15
N GLN A 66 -7.63 0.60 -19.12
CA GLN A 66 -7.24 1.66 -20.05
C GLN A 66 -7.26 1.17 -21.50
N ASP A 67 -6.64 0.02 -21.78
CA ASP A 67 -6.62 -0.57 -23.13
C ASP A 67 -8.05 -0.83 -23.65
N ALA A 68 -8.95 -1.28 -22.77
CA ALA A 68 -10.36 -1.51 -23.12
C ALA A 68 -11.10 -0.20 -23.43
N GLU A 69 -10.84 0.88 -22.68
CA GLU A 69 -11.41 2.21 -22.96
C GLU A 69 -10.88 2.78 -24.28
N GLU A 70 -9.57 2.71 -24.51
CA GLU A 70 -8.97 3.13 -25.78
C GLU A 70 -9.54 2.35 -26.97
N PHE A 71 -9.78 1.04 -26.80
CA PHE A 71 -10.40 0.23 -27.84
C PHE A 71 -11.87 0.58 -28.08
N LYS A 72 -12.65 0.87 -27.02
CA LYS A 72 -14.03 1.37 -27.15
C LYS A 72 -14.09 2.67 -27.95
N THR A 73 -13.23 3.63 -27.63
CA THR A 73 -13.15 4.90 -28.38
C THR A 73 -12.86 4.65 -29.86
N LYS A 74 -11.93 3.74 -30.19
CA LYS A 74 -11.64 3.37 -31.59
C LYS A 74 -12.83 2.74 -32.31
N LEU A 75 -13.68 2.00 -31.60
CA LEU A 75 -14.90 1.42 -32.16
C LEU A 75 -15.98 2.48 -32.36
N GLU A 76 -16.15 3.40 -31.41
CA GLU A 76 -17.06 4.54 -31.53
C GLU A 76 -16.67 5.45 -32.70
N GLU A 77 -15.38 5.69 -32.93
CA GLU A 77 -14.89 6.45 -34.09
C GLU A 77 -15.19 5.77 -35.43
N GLN A 78 -15.18 4.43 -35.47
CA GLN A 78 -15.38 3.66 -36.70
C GLN A 78 -16.86 3.43 -37.03
N TYR A 79 -17.68 3.13 -36.02
CA TYR A 79 -19.05 2.66 -36.20
C TYR A 79 -20.09 3.60 -35.58
N GLY A 80 -19.68 4.65 -34.88
CA GLY A 80 -20.58 5.47 -34.09
C GLY A 80 -21.00 4.79 -32.79
N GLY A 81 -22.06 5.29 -32.15
CA GLY A 81 -22.61 4.67 -30.95
C GLY A 81 -23.16 3.28 -31.27
N ILE A 82 -22.45 2.23 -30.85
CA ILE A 82 -22.86 0.83 -31.05
C ILE A 82 -22.90 0.08 -29.72
N ASN A 83 -23.85 -0.84 -29.59
CA ASN A 83 -23.90 -1.83 -28.52
C ASN A 83 -23.40 -3.17 -29.07
N ILE A 84 -22.43 -3.79 -28.40
CA ILE A 84 -21.78 -5.03 -28.86
C ILE A 84 -22.11 -6.16 -27.90
N SER A 85 -22.60 -7.27 -28.45
CA SER A 85 -22.78 -8.54 -27.73
C SER A 85 -21.43 -9.20 -27.51
N LEU A 86 -21.11 -9.54 -26.26
CA LEU A 86 -19.90 -10.28 -25.90
C LEU A 86 -19.97 -11.78 -26.22
N GLU A 87 -21.15 -12.30 -26.55
CA GLU A 87 -21.36 -13.73 -26.79
C GLU A 87 -20.99 -14.13 -28.22
N ASP A 88 -21.40 -13.33 -29.20
CA ASP A 88 -21.27 -13.63 -30.62
C ASP A 88 -20.61 -12.49 -31.43
N GLY A 89 -20.34 -11.35 -30.81
CA GLY A 89 -19.74 -10.19 -31.46
C GLY A 89 -20.70 -9.42 -32.36
N SER A 90 -21.99 -9.74 -32.35
CA SER A 90 -23.01 -8.95 -33.07
C SER A 90 -23.11 -7.54 -32.47
N TYR A 91 -23.42 -6.52 -33.29
CA TYR A 91 -23.59 -5.15 -32.83
C TYR A 91 -24.87 -4.52 -33.35
N THR A 92 -25.47 -3.65 -32.54
CA THR A 92 -26.63 -2.82 -32.92
C THR A 92 -26.28 -1.35 -32.78
N MET A 93 -26.73 -0.52 -33.73
CA MET A 93 -26.61 0.93 -33.62
C MET A 93 -27.45 1.44 -32.44
N ILE A 94 -26.86 2.32 -31.65
CA ILE A 94 -27.58 3.10 -30.64
C ILE A 94 -28.11 4.32 -31.38
N GLU A 95 -29.41 4.35 -31.67
CA GLU A 95 -30.03 5.54 -32.21
C GLU A 95 -29.87 6.68 -31.21
N ASP A 96 -29.13 7.73 -31.59
CA ASP A 96 -29.10 8.98 -30.86
C ASP A 96 -30.52 9.51 -30.77
N LYS A 97 -31.16 9.37 -29.60
CA LYS A 97 -32.36 10.14 -29.26
C LYS A 97 -31.98 11.61 -29.07
N LYS A 98 -31.63 12.28 -30.17
CA LYS A 98 -31.45 13.73 -30.27
C LYS A 98 -32.44 14.33 -31.25
N ASP A 99 -33.70 13.91 -31.22
CA ASP A 99 -34.74 14.53 -32.06
C ASP A 99 -36.13 14.52 -31.39
N GLU A 100 -36.25 15.04 -30.15
CA GLU A 100 -37.56 15.51 -29.62
C GLU A 100 -37.40 16.71 -28.67
N ASN A 101 -36.82 17.82 -29.11
CA ASN A 101 -37.25 19.14 -28.62
C ASN A 101 -36.92 20.27 -29.62
N LYS A 102 -37.54 20.20 -30.80
CA LYS A 102 -37.59 21.33 -31.73
C LYS A 102 -38.89 21.26 -32.54
N LYS A 103 -40.00 21.74 -31.96
CA LYS A 103 -41.07 22.51 -32.63
C LYS A 103 -42.39 22.52 -31.83
N SER A 104 -42.68 23.67 -31.20
CA SER A 104 -43.97 24.38 -31.19
C SER A 104 -43.78 25.57 -30.23
N GLU A 105 -43.48 26.75 -30.77
CA GLU A 105 -44.44 27.88 -30.87
C GLU A 105 -44.75 28.53 -29.51
#